data_AF-A0A2L0BJD0-F1
#
_entry.id   AF-A0A2L0BJD0-F1
#
_cell.length_a   1.000
_cell.length_b   1.000
_cell.length_c   1.000
_cell.angle_alpha   90.00
_cell.angle_beta   90.00
_cell.angle_gamma   90.00
#
_symmetry.space_group_name_H-M   'P 1'
#
loop_
_entity.id
_entity.type
_entity.pdbx_description
1 polymer ?
#
loop_
_entity_poly.entity_id
_entity_poly.type
_entity_poly.pdbx_seq_one_letter_code
_entity_poly.pdbx_strand_id
1 'polypeptide(L)'
;VRCVAQMVNSQAANIKSGWKNIFSVFHLAAGDEEEAIVELAFQTTGRIINDLYQRQFHIMIDSFQDAVKCLSEFACNAKFPDTSMEAIRLVRTCAVCVSESPRLFAEHAGMENDVSVSEDDRVWVRGWFPMLFSLSCVVNRCKLDVRTRGLTVLFEIVKTHGESYKPNWWRDLFNILFRIFDNMKLPELYNEKAEW
;
A
#
# COMPACT_ATOMS: atom_id res chain seq x y z
N VAL A 1 1.75 -18.14 10.48
CA VAL A 1 0.57 -17.22 10.37
C VAL A 1 -0.39 -17.32 11.54
N ARG A 2 -0.97 -18.50 11.84
CA ARG A 2 -1.97 -18.68 12.93
C ARG A 2 -1.61 -18.06 14.28
N CYS A 3 -0.40 -18.30 14.78
CA CYS A 3 0.03 -17.74 16.07
C CYS A 3 0.07 -16.20 16.06
N VAL A 4 0.52 -15.60 14.96
CA VAL A 4 0.57 -14.14 14.80
C VAL A 4 -0.84 -13.56 14.71
N ALA A 5 -1.72 -14.19 13.92
CA ALA A 5 -3.12 -13.78 13.84
C ALA A 5 -3.80 -13.84 15.21
N GLN A 6 -3.58 -14.91 15.96
CA GLN A 6 -4.13 -15.06 17.31
C GLN A 6 -3.56 -14.02 18.29
N MET A 7 -2.26 -13.72 18.21
CA MET A 7 -1.63 -12.68 19.00
C MET A 7 -2.25 -11.31 18.73
N VAL A 8 -2.47 -10.94 17.46
CA VAL A 8 -3.18 -9.69 17.12
C VAL A 8 -4.60 -9.72 17.66
N ASN A 9 -5.35 -10.80 17.46
CA ASN A 9 -6.75 -10.89 17.85
C ASN A 9 -6.97 -10.84 19.37
N SER A 10 -6.03 -11.34 20.16
CA SER A 10 -6.17 -11.46 21.61
C SER A 10 -5.39 -10.41 22.40
N GLN A 11 -4.30 -9.88 21.84
CA GLN A 11 -3.34 -9.03 22.58
C GLN A 11 -3.06 -7.68 21.89
N ALA A 12 -3.79 -7.28 20.84
CA ALA A 12 -3.52 -6.04 20.09
C ALA A 12 -3.32 -4.78 20.96
N ALA A 13 -4.04 -4.64 22.08
CA ALA A 13 -3.89 -3.48 22.98
C ALA A 13 -2.53 -3.45 23.72
N ASN A 14 -1.93 -4.63 23.92
CA ASN A 14 -0.66 -4.84 24.62
C ASN A 14 0.56 -4.78 23.68
N ILE A 15 0.35 -4.83 22.36
CA ILE A 15 1.43 -4.77 21.36
C ILE A 15 1.84 -3.30 21.17
N LYS A 16 2.95 -2.90 21.79
CA LYS A 16 3.54 -1.55 21.63
C LYS A 16 4.63 -1.48 20.57
N SER A 17 5.22 -2.62 20.22
CA SER A 17 6.26 -2.76 19.21
C SER A 17 6.10 -4.08 18.45
N GLY A 18 6.83 -4.26 17.35
CA GLY A 18 6.79 -5.49 16.55
C GLY A 18 5.74 -5.50 15.43
N TRP A 19 4.98 -4.41 15.25
CA TRP A 19 4.02 -4.29 14.13
C TRP A 19 4.67 -4.47 12.75
N LYS A 20 5.90 -3.98 12.55
CA LYS A 20 6.69 -4.25 11.33
C LYS A 20 6.86 -5.76 11.08
N ASN A 21 7.22 -6.52 12.11
CA ASN A 21 7.40 -7.97 12.01
C ASN A 21 6.07 -8.68 11.74
N ILE A 22 4.98 -8.22 12.35
CA ILE A 22 3.63 -8.75 12.11
C ILE A 22 3.26 -8.59 10.63
N PHE A 23 3.41 -7.38 10.07
CA PHE A 23 3.15 -7.13 8.66
C PHE A 23 4.12 -7.86 7.73
N SER A 24 5.38 -8.06 8.14
CA SER A 24 6.34 -8.89 7.39
C SER A 24 5.88 -10.35 7.28
N VAL A 25 5.37 -10.94 8.37
CA VAL A 25 4.80 -12.30 8.33
C VAL A 25 3.56 -12.36 7.44
N PHE A 26 2.67 -11.36 7.50
CA PHE A 26 1.50 -11.33 6.63
C PHE A 26 1.84 -11.04 5.18
N HIS A 27 2.89 -10.27 4.90
CA HIS A 27 3.40 -10.04 3.55
C HIS A 27 3.93 -11.35 2.93
N LEU A 28 4.69 -12.14 3.68
CA LEU A 28 5.11 -13.48 3.22
C LEU A 28 3.91 -14.39 2.97
N ALA A 29 2.92 -14.38 3.87
CA ALA A 29 1.69 -15.15 3.73
C ALA A 29 0.82 -14.69 2.56
N ALA A 30 0.89 -13.41 2.16
CA ALA A 30 0.09 -12.86 1.08
C ALA A 30 0.44 -13.44 -0.28
N GLY A 31 1.70 -13.88 -0.47
CA GLY A 31 2.17 -14.55 -1.68
C GLY A 31 2.00 -16.07 -1.65
N ASP A 32 1.38 -16.63 -0.61
CA ASP A 32 1.17 -18.08 -0.49
C ASP A 32 0.09 -18.57 -1.48
N GLU A 33 0.12 -19.86 -1.77
CA GLU A 33 -0.85 -20.52 -2.63
C GLU A 33 -1.98 -21.18 -1.83
N GLU A 34 -1.79 -21.47 -0.54
CA GLU A 34 -2.81 -22.08 0.31
C GLU A 34 -3.84 -21.04 0.74
N GLU A 35 -5.09 -21.20 0.29
CA GLU A 35 -6.20 -20.27 0.56
C GLU A 35 -6.36 -19.99 2.05
N ALA A 36 -6.32 -21.03 2.90
CA ALA A 36 -6.46 -20.88 4.35
C ALA A 36 -5.37 -20.02 4.99
N ILE A 37 -4.16 -19.98 4.42
CA ILE A 37 -3.06 -19.15 4.89
C ILE A 37 -3.29 -17.69 4.48
N VAL A 38 -3.59 -17.47 3.19
CA VAL A 38 -3.81 -16.15 2.60
C VAL A 38 -5.03 -15.48 3.25
N GLU A 39 -6.14 -16.21 3.35
CA GLU A 39 -7.39 -15.72 3.93
C GLU A 39 -7.20 -15.29 5.39
N LEU A 40 -6.56 -16.12 6.22
CA LEU A 40 -6.32 -15.78 7.62
C LEU A 40 -5.43 -14.54 7.78
N ALA A 41 -4.38 -14.44 6.97
CA ALA A 41 -3.49 -13.28 6.97
C ALA A 41 -4.24 -12.02 6.50
N PHE A 42 -5.05 -12.13 5.45
CA PHE A 42 -5.81 -11.02 4.89
C PHE A 42 -6.90 -10.52 5.84
N GLN A 43 -7.70 -11.43 6.42
CA GLN A 43 -8.73 -11.08 7.41
C GLN A 43 -8.11 -10.35 8.61
N THR A 44 -6.97 -10.84 9.11
CA THR A 44 -6.28 -10.18 10.22
C THR A 44 -5.74 -8.80 9.81
N THR A 45 -5.19 -8.69 8.61
CA THR A 45 -4.69 -7.41 8.04
C THR A 45 -5.83 -6.40 7.87
N GLY A 46 -6.97 -6.83 7.35
CA GLY A 46 -8.19 -6.02 7.22
C GLY A 46 -8.71 -5.54 8.57
N ARG A 47 -8.70 -6.39 9.60
CA ARG A 47 -9.04 -5.98 10.98
C ARG A 47 -8.09 -4.92 11.52
N ILE A 48 -6.78 -5.08 11.29
CA ILE A 48 -5.79 -4.08 11.72
C ILE A 48 -6.10 -2.71 11.09
N ILE A 49 -6.36 -2.67 9.79
CA ILE A 49 -6.57 -1.43 9.05
C ILE A 49 -7.92 -0.78 9.38
N ASN A 50 -9.00 -1.57 9.47
CA ASN A 50 -10.33 -1.02 9.68
C ASN A 50 -10.59 -0.68 11.16
N ASP A 51 -10.03 -1.44 12.11
CA ASP A 51 -10.34 -1.27 13.54
C ASP A 51 -9.17 -0.67 14.34
N LEU A 52 -7.97 -1.23 14.19
CA LEU A 52 -6.85 -0.87 15.05
C LEU A 52 -6.21 0.46 14.65
N TYR A 53 -6.12 0.76 13.36
CA TYR A 53 -5.69 2.10 12.92
C TYR A 53 -6.61 3.18 13.49
N GLN A 54 -7.93 2.99 13.45
CA GLN A 54 -8.88 3.95 14.02
C GLN A 54 -8.67 4.20 15.52
N ARG A 55 -8.21 3.20 16.28
CA ARG A 55 -8.08 3.29 17.75
C ARG A 55 -6.68 3.66 18.23
N GLN A 56 -5.65 3.21 17.52
CA GLN A 56 -4.27 3.25 18.00
C GLN A 56 -3.25 3.45 16.86
N PHE A 57 -3.58 4.21 15.81
CA PHE A 57 -2.64 4.46 14.71
C PHE A 57 -1.28 5.01 15.16
N HIS A 58 -1.26 5.88 16.18
CA HIS A 58 -0.05 6.51 16.71
C HIS A 58 1.05 5.53 17.16
N ILE A 59 0.69 4.34 17.68
CA ILE A 59 1.69 3.31 18.05
C ILE A 59 2.11 2.44 16.85
N MET A 60 1.38 2.52 15.74
CA MET A 60 1.54 1.67 14.56
C MET A 60 2.18 2.41 13.38
N ILE A 61 2.36 3.72 13.49
CA ILE A 61 2.84 4.61 12.41
C ILE A 61 4.15 4.11 11.77
N ASP A 62 5.07 3.59 12.58
CA ASP A 62 6.35 3.06 12.10
C ASP A 62 6.20 1.89 11.13
N SER A 63 5.09 1.16 11.22
CA SER A 63 4.79 -0.02 10.38
C SER A 63 3.87 0.29 9.20
N PHE A 64 3.51 1.56 8.98
CA PHE A 64 2.59 1.95 7.91
C PHE A 64 3.08 1.50 6.52
N GLN A 65 4.37 1.69 6.24
CA GLN A 65 4.94 1.26 4.95
C GLN A 65 4.91 -0.27 4.79
N ASP A 66 5.15 -1.02 5.87
CA ASP A 66 5.06 -2.48 5.87
C ASP A 66 3.62 -2.95 5.60
N ALA A 67 2.62 -2.25 6.16
CA ALA A 67 1.22 -2.52 5.90
C ALA A 67 0.85 -2.28 4.43
N VAL A 68 1.25 -1.15 3.86
CA VAL A 68 1.02 -0.81 2.45
C VAL A 68 1.70 -1.82 1.52
N LYS A 69 2.92 -2.25 1.85
CA LYS A 69 3.64 -3.30 1.12
C LYS A 69 2.93 -4.65 1.22
N CYS A 70 2.46 -5.01 2.41
CA CYS A 70 1.68 -6.23 2.63
C CYS A 70 0.39 -6.25 1.80
N LEU A 71 -0.38 -5.15 1.78
CA LEU A 71 -1.56 -5.00 0.93
C LEU A 71 -1.23 -5.08 -0.57
N SER A 72 -0.11 -4.50 -1.00
CA SER A 72 0.36 -4.61 -2.38
C SER A 72 0.55 -6.06 -2.81
N GLU A 73 1.08 -6.89 -1.90
CA GLU A 73 1.34 -8.30 -2.17
C GLU A 73 0.04 -9.10 -2.29
N PHE A 74 -0.94 -8.85 -1.40
CA PHE A 74 -2.30 -9.41 -1.55
C PHE A 74 -2.95 -8.97 -2.87
N ALA A 75 -2.78 -7.71 -3.26
CA ALA A 75 -3.25 -7.17 -4.53
C ALA A 75 -2.59 -7.84 -5.74
N CYS A 76 -1.35 -8.31 -5.60
CA CYS A 76 -0.61 -8.96 -6.69
C CYS A 76 -0.77 -10.49 -6.73
N ASN A 77 -1.43 -11.11 -5.75
CA ASN A 77 -1.65 -12.56 -5.76
C ASN A 77 -2.77 -12.95 -6.73
N ALA A 78 -2.39 -13.33 -7.95
CA ALA A 78 -3.30 -13.64 -9.05
C ALA A 78 -4.22 -14.86 -8.82
N LYS A 79 -3.99 -15.65 -7.76
CA LYS A 79 -4.83 -16.80 -7.37
C LYS A 79 -6.11 -16.37 -6.65
N PHE A 80 -6.12 -15.20 -6.02
CA PHE A 80 -7.22 -14.72 -5.17
C PHE A 80 -7.69 -13.31 -5.59
N PRO A 81 -8.36 -13.18 -6.75
CA PRO A 81 -8.74 -11.88 -7.31
C PRO A 81 -9.67 -11.06 -6.38
N ASP A 82 -10.57 -11.71 -5.64
CA ASP A 82 -11.44 -11.01 -4.68
C ASP A 82 -10.62 -10.37 -3.54
N THR A 83 -9.67 -11.14 -3.00
CA THR A 83 -8.69 -10.62 -2.03
C THR A 83 -7.88 -9.47 -2.62
N SER A 84 -7.50 -9.55 -3.90
CA SER A 84 -6.78 -8.47 -4.56
C SER A 84 -7.59 -7.18 -4.66
N MET A 85 -8.88 -7.26 -4.98
CA MET A 85 -9.78 -6.11 -5.05
C MET A 85 -9.98 -5.47 -3.67
N GLU A 86 -10.20 -6.28 -2.63
CA GLU A 86 -10.33 -5.78 -1.27
C GLU A 86 -9.02 -5.20 -0.73
N ALA A 87 -7.87 -5.77 -1.08
CA ALA A 87 -6.57 -5.22 -0.72
C ALA A 87 -6.37 -3.80 -1.30
N ILE A 88 -6.74 -3.59 -2.57
CA ILE A 88 -6.73 -2.25 -3.19
C ILE A 88 -7.68 -1.30 -2.46
N ARG A 89 -8.87 -1.76 -2.04
CA ARG A 89 -9.80 -0.97 -1.23
C ARG A 89 -9.18 -0.56 0.11
N LEU A 90 -8.47 -1.47 0.78
CA LEU A 90 -7.78 -1.17 2.03
C LEU A 90 -6.62 -0.18 1.85
N VAL A 91 -5.89 -0.21 0.71
CA VAL A 91 -4.89 0.83 0.40
C VAL A 91 -5.55 2.21 0.35
N ARG A 92 -6.76 2.32 -0.21
CA ARG A 92 -7.54 3.57 -0.17
C ARG A 92 -7.88 3.98 1.27
N THR A 93 -8.23 3.04 2.14
CA THR A 93 -8.47 3.33 3.56
C THR A 93 -7.22 3.90 4.24
N CYS A 94 -6.02 3.39 3.92
CA CYS A 94 -4.77 3.92 4.44
C CYS A 94 -4.54 5.39 4.06
N ALA A 95 -5.06 5.86 2.92
CA ALA A 95 -4.94 7.27 2.53
C ALA A 95 -5.64 8.21 3.51
N VAL A 96 -6.75 7.77 4.11
CA VAL A 96 -7.45 8.53 5.16
C VAL A 96 -6.53 8.76 6.34
N CYS A 97 -5.78 7.73 6.79
CA CYS A 97 -4.83 7.85 7.89
C CYS A 97 -3.73 8.89 7.62
N VAL A 98 -3.21 8.96 6.38
CA VAL A 98 -2.21 9.98 6.00
C VAL A 98 -2.82 11.38 6.02
N SER A 99 -4.05 11.53 5.52
CA SER A 99 -4.72 12.82 5.47
C SER A 99 -5.15 13.36 6.83
N GLU A 100 -5.60 12.49 7.74
CA GLU A 100 -6.10 12.89 9.06
C GLU A 100 -4.98 13.09 10.08
N SER A 101 -3.84 12.41 9.89
CA SER A 101 -2.72 12.42 10.84
C SER A 101 -1.37 12.82 10.24
N PRO A 102 -1.26 13.89 9.42
CA PRO A 102 0.01 14.25 8.76
C PRO A 102 1.12 14.56 9.77
N ARG A 103 0.78 15.11 10.94
CA ARG A 103 1.74 15.39 12.02
C ARG A 103 2.44 14.14 12.54
N LEU A 104 1.73 13.01 12.65
CA LEU A 104 2.34 11.75 13.09
C LEU A 104 3.43 11.29 12.11
N PHE A 105 3.25 11.53 10.81
CA PHE A 105 4.28 11.19 9.82
C PHE A 105 5.48 12.13 9.84
N ALA A 106 5.26 13.42 10.13
CA ALA A 106 6.28 14.46 10.20
C ALA A 106 7.16 14.34 11.47
N GLU A 107 6.52 14.20 12.63
CA GLU A 107 7.16 14.32 13.94
C GLU A 107 7.80 13.02 14.43
N HIS A 108 7.28 11.86 14.01
CA HIS A 108 7.70 10.57 14.57
C HIS A 108 9.06 10.13 13.99
N ALA A 109 10.16 10.69 14.49
CA ALA A 109 11.52 10.41 14.06
C ALA A 109 12.00 8.99 14.48
N GLY A 110 11.44 7.95 13.86
CA GLY A 110 11.74 6.54 14.16
C GLY A 110 12.60 5.80 13.12
N MET A 111 12.96 6.43 11.98
CA MET A 111 13.81 5.81 10.96
C MET A 111 15.20 6.47 10.95
N GLU A 112 16.25 5.66 11.05
CA GLU A 112 17.66 6.06 11.12
C GLU A 112 18.15 6.91 9.91
N ASN A 113 17.36 6.97 8.83
CA ASN A 113 17.66 7.68 7.58
C ASN A 113 17.03 9.09 7.47
N ASP A 114 16.33 9.57 8.49
CA ASP A 114 15.51 10.79 8.43
C ASP A 114 16.27 12.11 8.63
N VAL A 115 17.57 12.06 8.92
CA VAL A 115 18.37 13.25 9.28
C VAL A 115 18.52 14.23 8.09
N SER A 116 18.30 13.76 6.86
CA SER A 116 18.44 14.57 5.63
C SER A 116 17.11 15.04 5.01
N VAL A 117 15.96 14.59 5.52
CA VAL A 117 14.64 14.91 4.95
C VAL A 117 13.92 15.92 5.84
N SER A 118 13.40 17.00 5.23
CA SER A 118 12.63 18.01 5.95
C SER A 118 11.41 17.37 6.63
N GLU A 119 11.02 17.85 7.81
CA GLU A 119 9.89 17.28 8.57
C GLU A 119 8.61 17.21 7.71
N ASP A 120 8.38 18.25 6.93
CA ASP A 120 7.24 18.28 6.02
C ASP A 120 7.32 17.20 4.93
N ASP A 121 8.49 16.97 4.34
CA ASP A 121 8.66 15.95 3.29
C ASP A 121 8.57 14.52 3.82
N ARG A 122 8.67 14.31 5.14
CA ARG A 122 8.45 12.98 5.74
C ARG A 122 7.02 12.50 5.55
N VAL A 123 6.03 13.40 5.52
CA VAL A 123 4.63 13.04 5.23
C VAL A 123 4.53 12.40 3.84
N TRP A 124 5.27 12.94 2.87
CA TRP A 124 5.36 12.38 1.54
C TRP A 124 6.09 11.04 1.54
N VAL A 125 7.34 11.02 2.02
CA VAL A 125 8.22 9.84 1.93
C VAL A 125 7.66 8.64 2.70
N ARG A 126 6.96 8.87 3.81
CA ARG A 126 6.48 7.80 4.70
C ARG A 126 5.00 7.48 4.54
N GLY A 127 4.20 8.42 4.06
CA GLY A 127 2.75 8.27 3.89
C GLY A 127 2.37 8.13 2.42
N TRP A 128 2.37 9.26 1.70
CA TRP A 128 1.82 9.33 0.34
C TRP A 128 2.61 8.52 -0.69
N PHE A 129 3.94 8.66 -0.72
CA PHE A 129 4.79 8.04 -1.72
C PHE A 129 4.71 6.50 -1.69
N PRO A 130 4.84 5.81 -0.53
CA PRO A 130 4.73 4.35 -0.47
C PRO A 130 3.38 3.83 -0.98
N MET A 131 2.27 4.53 -0.72
CA MET A 131 0.94 4.13 -1.21
C MET A 131 0.82 4.28 -2.72
N LEU A 132 1.21 5.44 -3.25
CA LEU A 132 1.13 5.73 -4.69
C LEU A 132 2.06 4.82 -5.50
N PHE A 133 3.26 4.57 -4.96
CA PHE A 133 4.21 3.62 -5.53
C PHE A 133 3.66 2.19 -5.49
N SER A 134 3.05 1.77 -4.38
CA SER A 134 2.40 0.46 -4.26
C SER A 134 1.31 0.26 -5.30
N LEU A 135 0.44 1.25 -5.51
CA LEU A 135 -0.59 1.20 -6.55
C LEU A 135 0.02 1.17 -7.96
N SER A 136 1.10 1.92 -8.20
CA SER A 136 1.85 1.83 -9.46
C SER A 136 2.39 0.41 -9.70
N CYS A 137 2.94 -0.25 -8.68
CA CYS A 137 3.37 -1.64 -8.76
C CYS A 137 2.21 -2.58 -9.13
N VAL A 138 1.03 -2.41 -8.51
CA VAL A 138 -0.18 -3.19 -8.82
C VAL A 138 -0.59 -3.00 -10.29
N VAL A 139 -0.65 -1.75 -10.77
CA VAL A 139 -0.98 -1.42 -12.17
C VAL A 139 0.02 -2.02 -13.16
N ASN A 140 1.26 -2.21 -12.73
CA ASN A 140 2.34 -2.70 -13.58
C ASN A 140 2.51 -4.23 -13.57
N ARG A 141 2.03 -4.93 -12.54
CA ARG A 141 2.28 -6.36 -12.32
C ARG A 141 1.05 -7.26 -12.48
N CYS A 142 -0.17 -6.71 -12.34
CA CYS A 142 -1.38 -7.53 -12.19
C CYS A 142 -2.16 -7.75 -13.50
N LYS A 143 -3.27 -8.50 -13.44
CA LYS A 143 -4.22 -8.68 -14.56
C LYS A 143 -5.07 -7.43 -14.80
N LEU A 144 -5.73 -7.35 -15.95
CA LEU A 144 -6.41 -6.15 -16.45
C LEU A 144 -7.42 -5.54 -15.46
N ASP A 145 -8.23 -6.37 -14.82
CA ASP A 145 -9.22 -5.98 -13.82
C ASP A 145 -8.59 -5.32 -12.59
N VAL A 146 -7.59 -5.98 -11.99
CA VAL A 146 -6.83 -5.48 -10.84
C VAL A 146 -6.05 -4.22 -11.20
N ARG A 147 -5.45 -4.17 -12.39
CA ARG A 147 -4.76 -2.97 -12.91
C ARG A 147 -5.71 -1.78 -13.04
N THR A 148 -6.88 -2.01 -13.63
CA THR A 148 -7.90 -0.97 -13.81
C THR A 148 -8.36 -0.43 -12.46
N ARG A 149 -8.61 -1.33 -11.49
CA ARG A 149 -9.00 -0.91 -10.14
C ARG A 149 -7.88 -0.17 -9.41
N GLY A 150 -6.65 -0.65 -9.49
CA GLY A 150 -5.47 0.00 -8.88
C GLY A 150 -5.25 1.41 -9.44
N LEU A 151 -5.37 1.59 -10.76
CA LEU A 151 -5.24 2.90 -11.41
C LEU A 151 -6.38 3.84 -11.00
N THR A 152 -7.60 3.31 -10.91
CA THR A 152 -8.77 4.07 -10.45
C THR A 152 -8.54 4.60 -9.03
N VAL A 153 -8.12 3.74 -8.10
CA VAL A 153 -7.84 4.15 -6.72
C VAL A 153 -6.68 5.13 -6.63
N LEU A 154 -5.63 4.97 -7.44
CA LEU A 154 -4.52 5.92 -7.51
C LEU A 154 -5.04 7.33 -7.86
N PHE A 155 -5.83 7.45 -8.94
CA PHE A 155 -6.39 8.75 -9.32
C PHE A 155 -7.45 9.27 -8.34
N GLU A 156 -8.23 8.40 -7.69
CA GLU A 156 -9.15 8.80 -6.62
C GLU A 156 -8.39 9.45 -5.45
N ILE A 157 -7.27 8.85 -5.02
CA ILE A 157 -6.41 9.40 -3.95
C ILE A 157 -5.85 10.75 -4.37
N VAL A 158 -5.28 10.84 -5.58
CA VAL A 158 -4.71 12.10 -6.10
C VAL A 158 -5.78 13.18 -6.22
N LYS A 159 -6.97 12.84 -6.71
CA LYS A 159 -8.08 13.80 -6.83
C LYS A 159 -8.58 14.28 -5.46
N THR A 160 -8.62 13.38 -4.47
CA THR A 160 -9.18 13.68 -3.15
C THR A 160 -8.20 14.45 -2.26
N HIS A 161 -6.90 14.13 -2.34
CA HIS A 161 -5.89 14.64 -1.41
C HIS A 161 -4.81 15.51 -2.07
N GLY A 162 -4.79 15.62 -3.40
CA GLY A 162 -3.74 16.31 -4.15
C GLY A 162 -3.62 17.80 -3.85
N GLU A 163 -4.67 18.45 -3.36
CA GLU A 163 -4.60 19.85 -2.90
C GLU A 163 -3.64 20.03 -1.72
N SER A 164 -3.42 18.99 -0.92
CA SER A 164 -2.46 18.99 0.20
C SER A 164 -1.01 18.75 -0.25
N TYR A 165 -0.79 18.40 -1.52
CA TYR A 165 0.54 18.04 -2.00
C TYR A 165 1.37 19.27 -2.35
N LYS A 166 2.65 19.21 -1.96
CA LYS A 166 3.63 20.25 -2.30
C LYS A 166 4.10 20.16 -3.76
N PRO A 167 4.61 21.25 -4.33
CA PRO A 167 5.10 21.25 -5.72
C PRO A 167 6.19 20.19 -6.01
N ASN A 168 7.07 19.89 -5.07
CA ASN A 168 8.08 18.83 -5.20
C ASN A 168 7.44 17.43 -5.19
N TRP A 169 6.42 17.20 -4.37
CA TRP A 169 5.69 15.92 -4.32
C TRP A 169 4.93 15.63 -5.61
N TRP A 170 4.36 16.67 -6.23
CA TRP A 170 3.75 16.56 -7.56
C TRP A 170 4.76 16.10 -8.62
N ARG A 171 6.01 16.57 -8.59
CA ARG A 171 7.07 16.11 -9.51
C ARG A 171 7.35 14.61 -9.33
N ASP A 172 7.45 14.15 -8.09
CA ASP A 172 7.64 12.73 -7.79
C ASP A 172 6.44 11.89 -8.26
N LEU A 173 5.21 12.37 -8.03
CA LEU A 173 4.00 11.73 -8.53
C LEU A 173 4.00 11.64 -10.07
N PHE A 174 4.38 12.72 -10.77
CA PHE A 174 4.47 12.68 -12.23
C PHE A 174 5.49 11.65 -12.71
N ASN A 175 6.63 11.50 -12.03
CA ASN A 175 7.57 10.42 -12.35
C ASN A 175 6.94 9.03 -12.18
N ILE A 176 6.10 8.82 -11.17
CA ILE A 176 5.34 7.57 -11.00
C ILE A 176 4.33 7.38 -12.14
N LEU A 177 3.55 8.42 -12.45
CA LEU A 177 2.53 8.38 -13.51
C LEU A 177 3.14 8.14 -14.88
N PHE A 178 4.21 8.85 -15.24
CA PHE A 178 4.90 8.65 -16.49
C PHE A 178 5.38 7.21 -16.62
N ARG A 179 5.97 6.60 -15.58
CA ARG A 179 6.37 5.19 -15.62
C ARG A 179 5.21 4.20 -15.81
N ILE A 180 4.00 4.55 -15.38
CA ILE A 180 2.80 3.73 -15.61
C ILE A 180 2.39 3.79 -17.10
N PHE A 181 2.46 4.98 -17.69
CA PHE A 181 2.03 5.26 -19.06
C PHE A 181 3.15 5.22 -20.11
N ASP A 182 4.39 4.98 -19.70
CA ASP A 182 5.52 4.94 -20.62
C ASP A 182 5.37 3.72 -21.54
N ASN A 183 5.30 3.98 -22.84
CA ASN A 183 4.90 3.04 -23.88
C ASN A 183 5.90 1.91 -24.15
N MET A 184 6.99 1.81 -23.38
CA MET A 184 8.03 0.78 -23.52
C MET A 184 7.62 -0.62 -23.01
N LYS A 185 6.33 -0.84 -22.71
CA LYS A 185 5.76 -2.15 -22.33
C LYS A 185 5.04 -2.88 -23.47
N LEU A 186 5.18 -2.43 -24.71
CA LEU A 186 4.84 -3.23 -25.88
C LEU A 186 6.08 -4.02 -26.30
N PRO A 187 6.11 -5.36 -26.16
CA PRO A 187 6.92 -6.16 -27.08
C PRO A 187 6.39 -5.88 -28.49
N GLU A 188 7.29 -5.54 -29.42
CA GLU A 188 7.06 -5.51 -30.86
C GLU A 188 6.64 -6.90 -31.38
N LEU A 189 5.41 -7.34 -31.10
CA LEU A 189 4.86 -8.58 -31.62
C LEU A 189 3.35 -8.43 -31.75
N TYR A 190 2.90 -7.62 -32.70
CA TYR A 190 1.87 -8.05 -33.63
C TYR A 190 2.07 -7.28 -34.93
N ASN A 191 2.58 -8.00 -35.92
CA ASN A 191 2.32 -7.75 -37.34
C ASN A 191 0.83 -7.40 -37.50
N GLU A 192 0.50 -6.11 -37.58
CA GLU A 192 -0.65 -5.72 -38.38
C GLU A 192 -0.23 -5.90 -39.82
N LYS A 193 -0.69 -7.05 -40.33
CA LYS A 193 -0.66 -7.41 -41.74
C LYS A 193 -0.99 -6.18 -42.57
N ALA A 194 -0.20 -6.01 -43.62
CA ALA A 194 -0.60 -5.34 -44.83
C ALA A 194 -2.05 -5.68 -45.15
N GLU A 195 -2.92 -4.69 -45.16
CA GLU A 195 -4.13 -4.69 -45.96
C GLU A 195 -4.61 -3.24 -46.11
N TRP A 196 -4.57 -2.82 -47.39
CA TRP A 196 -5.11 -1.59 -48.03
C TRP A 196 -4.21 -0.35 -48.00
#